data_AF-A0A967D0S6-F1
#
_entry.id   AF-A0A967D0S6-F1
#
_cell.length_a   1.000
_cell.length_b   1.000
_cell.length_c   1.000
_cell.angle_alpha   90.00
_cell.angle_beta   90.00
_cell.angle_gamma   90.00
#
_symmetry.space_group_name_H-M   'P 1'
#
loop_
_entity.id
_entity.type
_entity.pdbx_description
1 polymer ?
#
loop_
_entity_poly.entity_id
_entity_poly.type
_entity_poly.pdbx_seq_one_letter_code
_entity_poly.pdbx_strand_id
1 'polypeptide(L)'
;MTEIMPRIELLPRWVLGLVFIGTGFLAGLVQAADGVEPRGRGLRLACFDVDATPPVGFRMAYGPAKRPADLSLRCRGIVLLGAELPIVLCAVDWIGIGNAAHDAFREELATAAGTSPDRVAVQSLHQHDAPHADFTAENVIKELGVAGVHRFDGAFPRQVLAAAVAAIKQSLPDARPVTHFGYGEHAVAEIASNRRLLGPDGMVR
;
A
#
# COMPACT_ATOMS: atom_id res chain seq x y z
N MET A 1 -5.98 51.79 -21.76
CA MET A 1 -4.74 51.56 -22.52
C MET A 1 -4.72 50.08 -22.88
N THR A 2 -5.08 49.68 -24.11
CA THR A 2 -4.15 49.51 -25.27
C THR A 2 -2.92 48.67 -24.87
N GLU A 3 -2.63 47.50 -25.42
CA GLU A 3 -2.55 47.11 -26.84
C GLU A 3 -2.47 45.56 -26.96
N ILE A 4 -3.25 44.90 -27.82
CA ILE A 4 -2.96 44.50 -29.22
C ILE A 4 -2.06 43.23 -29.35
N MET A 5 -2.67 42.12 -29.79
CA MET A 5 -2.02 41.00 -30.49
C MET A 5 -1.46 41.48 -31.85
N PRO A 6 -0.47 40.76 -32.40
CA PRO A 6 -0.71 40.04 -33.67
C PRO A 6 -0.15 38.61 -33.55
N ARG A 7 -0.72 37.49 -34.03
CA ARG A 7 -1.36 37.03 -35.29
C ARG A 7 -0.52 37.21 -36.56
N ILE A 8 -0.52 36.10 -37.33
CA ILE A 8 -0.19 35.92 -38.77
C ILE A 8 1.26 35.40 -38.93
N GLU A 9 1.50 34.24 -39.54
CA GLU A 9 1.31 33.97 -40.98
C GLU A 9 0.78 32.57 -41.35
N LEU A 10 -0.10 32.58 -42.36
CA LEU A 10 -0.59 31.46 -43.15
C LEU A 10 0.18 31.40 -44.48
N LEU A 11 0.10 30.22 -45.12
CA LEU A 11 0.18 29.89 -46.56
C LEU A 11 1.51 29.24 -47.05
N PRO A 12 1.52 28.46 -48.17
CA PRO A 12 0.43 28.18 -49.12
C PRO A 12 0.13 26.70 -49.44
N ARG A 13 -1.06 26.50 -50.01
CA ARG A 13 -1.58 25.29 -50.67
C ARG A 13 -1.14 25.26 -52.13
N TRP A 14 -0.56 24.15 -52.58
CA TRP A 14 -0.34 23.71 -53.97
C TRP A 14 -0.26 22.17 -53.88
N VAL A 15 -0.83 21.27 -54.70
CA VAL A 15 -1.46 21.30 -56.03
C VAL A 15 -2.34 20.03 -56.16
N LEU A 16 -3.34 20.12 -57.05
CA LEU A 16 -4.23 19.06 -57.52
C LEU A 16 -3.51 17.76 -57.95
N GLY A 17 -4.18 16.63 -57.71
CA GLY A 17 -3.95 15.38 -58.44
C GLY A 17 -5.21 14.51 -58.37
N LEU A 18 -6.06 14.61 -59.38
CA LEU A 18 -7.26 13.80 -59.58
C LEU A 18 -6.89 12.63 -60.49
N VAL A 19 -7.01 11.39 -60.02
CA VAL A 19 -7.08 10.20 -60.89
C VAL A 19 -8.20 9.31 -60.37
N PHE A 20 -9.25 9.19 -61.17
CA PHE A 20 -10.29 8.16 -61.05
C PHE A 20 -9.77 6.84 -61.63
N ILE A 21 -10.20 5.73 -61.04
CA ILE A 21 -10.47 4.35 -61.54
C ILE A 21 -10.51 3.53 -60.24
N GLY A 22 -11.51 2.76 -59.82
CA GLY A 22 -12.66 2.13 -60.43
C GLY A 22 -13.14 1.03 -59.45
N THR A 23 -14.35 0.53 -59.66
CA THR A 23 -14.89 -0.77 -59.18
C THR A 23 -15.00 -1.04 -57.66
N GLY A 24 -16.23 -1.31 -57.21
CA GLY A 24 -16.48 -2.18 -56.05
C GLY A 24 -17.51 -1.66 -55.06
N PHE A 25 -18.79 -1.82 -55.36
CA PHE A 25 -19.85 -1.78 -54.34
C PHE A 25 -19.77 -3.09 -53.54
N LEU A 26 -19.05 -3.08 -52.42
CA LEU A 26 -19.10 -4.12 -51.40
C LEU A 26 -19.84 -3.52 -50.21
N ALA A 27 -21.11 -3.91 -50.06
CA ALA A 27 -21.88 -3.70 -48.86
C ALA A 27 -21.24 -4.52 -47.72
N GLY A 28 -20.25 -3.92 -47.05
CA GLY A 28 -19.75 -4.42 -45.79
C GLY A 28 -20.84 -4.19 -44.74
N LEU A 29 -21.40 -5.28 -44.22
CA LEU A 29 -22.04 -5.28 -42.91
C LEU A 29 -21.01 -4.73 -41.92
N VAL A 30 -21.14 -3.45 -41.58
CA VAL A 30 -20.62 -2.95 -40.31
C VAL A 30 -21.42 -3.70 -39.26
N GLN A 31 -20.85 -4.82 -38.76
CA GLN A 31 -21.19 -5.28 -37.44
C GLN A 31 -20.93 -4.09 -36.53
N ALA A 32 -22.01 -3.48 -36.05
CA ALA A 32 -21.93 -2.73 -34.82
C ALA A 32 -21.20 -3.66 -33.85
N ALA A 33 -20.01 -3.24 -33.42
CA ALA A 33 -19.36 -3.89 -32.30
C ALA A 33 -20.36 -3.77 -31.16
N ASP A 34 -21.08 -4.85 -30.89
CA ASP A 34 -21.86 -4.99 -29.68
C ASP A 34 -20.96 -4.57 -28.53
N GLY A 35 -21.55 -3.74 -27.67
CA GLY A 35 -20.87 -2.86 -26.77
C GLY A 35 -19.72 -3.50 -26.01
N VAL A 36 -18.73 -2.66 -25.73
CA VAL A 36 -17.68 -2.87 -24.75
C VAL A 36 -18.16 -3.77 -23.60
N GLU A 37 -17.75 -5.04 -23.64
CA GLU A 37 -17.79 -5.93 -22.48
C GLU A 37 -17.17 -5.17 -21.30
N PRO A 38 -17.83 -5.11 -20.12
CA PRO A 38 -17.32 -4.34 -19.00
C PRO A 38 -15.93 -4.87 -18.65
N ARG A 39 -14.91 -4.01 -18.85
CA ARG A 39 -13.56 -4.31 -18.42
C ARG A 39 -13.58 -4.51 -16.89
N GLY A 40 -13.36 -5.75 -16.46
CA GLY A 40 -13.11 -6.11 -15.08
C GLY A 40 -14.27 -6.87 -14.44
N ARG A 41 -13.99 -8.10 -14.00
CA ARG A 41 -14.80 -8.76 -12.97
C ARG A 41 -14.94 -7.76 -11.83
N GLY A 42 -16.15 -7.43 -11.40
CA GLY A 42 -16.42 -6.38 -10.40
C GLY A 42 -15.51 -6.47 -9.16
N LEU A 43 -15.42 -5.37 -8.40
CA LEU A 43 -14.51 -5.25 -7.25
C LEU A 43 -14.61 -6.50 -6.34
N ARG A 44 -13.47 -7.08 -6.00
CA ARG A 44 -13.35 -8.23 -5.09
C ARG A 44 -12.35 -7.92 -3.99
N LEU A 45 -12.51 -8.61 -2.87
CA LEU A 45 -11.68 -8.44 -1.69
C LEU A 45 -11.24 -9.81 -1.16
N ALA A 46 -9.94 -9.97 -0.95
CA ALA A 46 -9.35 -11.06 -0.18
C ALA A 46 -8.83 -10.51 1.15
N CYS A 47 -8.91 -11.30 2.22
CA CYS A 47 -8.38 -10.93 3.54
C CYS A 47 -7.22 -11.85 3.89
N PHE A 48 -6.20 -11.30 4.54
CA PHE A 48 -5.14 -12.09 5.18
C PHE A 48 -4.96 -11.62 6.62
N ASP A 49 -4.61 -12.55 7.50
CA ASP A 49 -4.43 -12.27 8.92
C ASP A 49 -3.45 -13.31 9.51
N VAL A 50 -2.27 -12.86 9.92
CA VAL A 50 -1.22 -13.72 10.49
C VAL A 50 -0.79 -13.25 11.87
N ASP A 51 -0.27 -14.18 12.66
CA ASP A 51 0.30 -13.87 13.97
C ASP A 51 1.60 -13.08 13.80
N ALA A 52 1.68 -11.96 14.52
CA ALA A 52 2.83 -11.07 14.59
C ALA A 52 3.32 -10.92 16.04
N THR A 53 2.93 -11.84 16.92
CA THR A 53 3.30 -11.87 18.33
C THR A 53 4.75 -12.37 18.49
N PRO A 54 5.67 -11.55 19.04
CA PRO A 54 7.03 -12.01 19.26
C PRO A 54 7.11 -13.02 20.41
N PRO A 55 8.07 -13.96 20.38
CA PRO A 55 8.24 -14.92 21.46
C PRO A 55 8.74 -14.25 22.74
N VAL A 56 8.53 -14.92 23.89
CA VAL A 56 9.13 -14.52 25.17
C VAL A 56 10.64 -14.40 25.02
N GLY A 57 11.22 -13.31 25.55
CA GLY A 57 12.63 -12.97 25.42
C GLY A 57 12.97 -12.04 24.25
N PHE A 58 12.08 -11.89 23.26
CA PHE A 58 12.30 -10.97 22.14
C PHE A 58 12.42 -9.52 22.61
N ARG A 59 13.29 -8.72 21.99
CA ARG A 59 13.47 -7.30 22.35
C ARG A 59 12.34 -6.45 21.78
N MET A 60 11.50 -5.96 22.69
CA MET A 60 10.47 -4.95 22.43
C MET A 60 11.06 -3.54 22.53
N ALA A 61 10.25 -2.51 22.29
CA ALA A 61 10.68 -1.12 22.36
C ALA A 61 11.32 -0.70 23.70
N TYR A 62 10.84 -1.24 24.83
CA TYR A 62 11.24 -0.83 26.17
C TYR A 62 11.83 -1.96 27.05
N GLY A 63 12.11 -3.13 26.46
CA GLY A 63 12.63 -4.29 27.19
C GLY A 63 12.33 -5.61 26.50
N PRO A 64 12.78 -6.75 27.06
CA PRO A 64 12.38 -8.05 26.52
C PRO A 64 10.93 -8.37 26.86
N ALA A 65 10.23 -9.11 26.00
CA ALA A 65 8.95 -9.72 26.31
C ALA A 65 9.12 -10.69 27.50
N LYS A 66 8.51 -10.39 28.64
CA LYS A 66 8.74 -11.15 29.90
C LYS A 66 7.83 -12.35 30.08
N ARG A 67 6.71 -12.38 29.37
CA ARG A 67 5.65 -13.39 29.45
C ARG A 67 4.90 -13.44 28.12
N PRO A 68 4.12 -14.50 27.85
CA PRO A 68 3.24 -14.53 26.69
C PRO A 68 2.31 -13.31 26.66
N ALA A 69 2.00 -12.84 25.46
CA ALA A 69 1.10 -11.70 25.28
C ALA A 69 -0.31 -12.07 25.75
N ASP A 70 -0.97 -11.14 26.46
CA ASP A 70 -2.37 -11.33 26.86
C ASP A 70 -3.31 -11.34 25.65
N LEU A 71 -2.99 -10.50 24.67
CA LEU A 71 -3.63 -10.43 23.36
C LEU A 71 -2.55 -10.57 22.28
N SER A 72 -2.81 -11.40 21.28
CA SER A 72 -1.88 -11.57 20.16
C SER A 72 -1.79 -10.30 19.32
N LEU A 73 -0.59 -10.03 18.81
CA LEU A 73 -0.32 -8.99 17.83
C LEU A 73 -0.57 -9.57 16.43
N ARG A 74 -1.15 -8.78 15.53
CA ARG A 74 -1.51 -9.23 14.18
C ARG A 74 -0.78 -8.45 13.10
N CYS A 75 -0.51 -9.14 11.99
CA CYS A 75 -0.22 -8.55 10.69
C CYS A 75 -1.38 -8.94 9.78
N ARG A 76 -2.25 -7.98 9.47
CA ARG A 76 -3.53 -8.25 8.81
C ARG A 76 -3.87 -7.19 7.80
N GLY A 77 -4.66 -7.57 6.81
CA GLY A 77 -4.98 -6.65 5.75
C GLY A 77 -5.96 -7.21 4.73
N ILE A 78 -6.15 -6.41 3.70
CA ILE A 78 -7.00 -6.73 2.56
C ILE A 78 -6.25 -6.53 1.25
N VAL A 79 -6.60 -7.35 0.27
CA VAL A 79 -6.21 -7.18 -1.13
C VAL A 79 -7.46 -6.86 -1.93
N LEU A 80 -7.49 -5.69 -2.55
CA LEU A 80 -8.55 -5.24 -3.44
C LEU A 80 -8.20 -5.61 -4.88
N LEU A 81 -9.11 -6.30 -5.57
CA LEU A 81 -8.95 -6.78 -6.94
C LEU A 81 -10.09 -6.30 -7.84
N GLY A 82 -9.86 -6.25 -9.15
CA GLY A 82 -10.91 -6.02 -10.16
C GLY A 82 -10.78 -4.67 -10.88
N ALA A 83 -10.14 -3.69 -10.25
CA ALA A 83 -9.73 -2.44 -10.90
C ALA A 83 -8.20 -2.44 -11.07
N GLU A 84 -7.73 -2.61 -12.32
CA GLU A 84 -6.30 -2.65 -12.66
C GLU A 84 -5.51 -3.72 -11.88
N LEU A 85 -4.25 -3.41 -11.52
CA LEU A 85 -3.44 -4.22 -10.62
C LEU A 85 -3.98 -4.17 -9.19
N PRO A 86 -3.82 -5.23 -8.38
CA PRO A 86 -4.32 -5.25 -7.01
C PRO A 86 -3.77 -4.12 -6.13
N ILE A 87 -4.52 -3.77 -5.08
CA ILE A 87 -4.08 -2.84 -4.02
C ILE A 87 -4.03 -3.63 -2.72
N VAL A 88 -2.95 -3.48 -1.95
CA VAL A 88 -2.77 -4.12 -0.64
C VAL A 88 -2.80 -3.06 0.46
N LEU A 89 -3.67 -3.25 1.44
CA LEU A 89 -3.69 -2.46 2.67
C LEU A 89 -3.34 -3.39 3.83
N CYS A 90 -2.28 -3.06 4.58
CA CYS A 90 -1.74 -3.91 5.63
C CYS A 90 -1.52 -3.13 6.91
N ALA A 91 -2.11 -3.57 8.02
CA ALA A 91 -1.87 -3.03 9.35
C ALA A 91 -1.15 -4.05 10.22
N VAL A 92 -0.15 -3.59 10.97
CA VAL A 92 0.64 -4.42 11.88
C VAL A 92 0.59 -3.82 13.29
N ASP A 93 0.30 -4.65 14.29
CA ASP A 93 0.18 -4.26 15.70
C ASP A 93 1.58 -4.06 16.36
N TRP A 94 2.49 -3.39 15.65
CA TRP A 94 3.86 -3.10 16.07
C TRP A 94 4.06 -1.63 16.41
N ILE A 95 5.17 -1.31 17.08
CA ILE A 95 5.50 0.10 17.40
C ILE A 95 5.90 0.85 16.13
N GLY A 96 6.52 0.17 15.18
CA GLY A 96 7.02 0.78 13.96
C GLY A 96 7.57 -0.25 13.00
N ILE A 97 7.48 0.08 11.71
CA ILE A 97 8.17 -0.58 10.61
C ILE A 97 8.83 0.56 9.82
N GLY A 98 10.15 0.68 9.93
CA GLY A 98 10.91 1.80 9.36
C GLY A 98 11.88 1.38 8.27
N ASN A 99 12.28 2.36 7.46
CA ASN A 99 13.38 2.26 6.49
C ASN A 99 13.30 0.99 5.61
N ALA A 100 14.41 0.27 5.44
CA ALA A 100 14.46 -0.92 4.61
C ALA A 100 13.51 -2.06 5.06
N ALA A 101 13.02 -2.05 6.31
CA ALA A 101 11.95 -2.98 6.69
C ALA A 101 10.61 -2.61 6.05
N HIS A 102 10.29 -1.32 5.99
CA HIS A 102 9.07 -0.86 5.33
C HIS A 102 9.11 -1.12 3.83
N ASP A 103 10.26 -0.90 3.19
CA ASP A 103 10.46 -1.19 1.77
C ASP A 103 10.27 -2.69 1.48
N ALA A 104 10.93 -3.56 2.25
CA ALA A 104 10.79 -5.00 2.11
C ALA A 104 9.33 -5.48 2.30
N PHE A 105 8.60 -4.92 3.28
CA PHE A 105 7.19 -5.24 3.45
C PHE A 105 6.37 -4.86 2.20
N ARG A 106 6.59 -3.66 1.64
CA ARG A 106 5.86 -3.23 0.45
C ARG A 106 6.18 -4.08 -0.77
N GLU A 107 7.45 -4.40 -1.00
CA GLU A 107 7.93 -5.19 -2.12
C GLU A 107 7.40 -6.64 -2.09
N GLU A 108 7.53 -7.30 -0.95
CA GLU A 108 7.14 -8.70 -0.81
C GLU A 108 5.62 -8.88 -0.83
N LEU A 109 4.86 -8.00 -0.17
CA LEU A 109 3.40 -8.05 -0.23
C LEU A 109 2.88 -7.68 -1.63
N ALA A 110 3.53 -6.75 -2.34
CA ALA A 110 3.21 -6.43 -3.74
C ALA A 110 3.40 -7.65 -4.64
N THR A 111 4.56 -8.30 -4.52
CA THR A 111 4.89 -9.53 -5.26
C THR A 111 3.88 -10.63 -4.97
N ALA A 112 3.50 -10.82 -3.69
CA ALA A 112 2.51 -11.80 -3.28
C ALA A 112 1.13 -11.55 -3.90
N ALA A 113 0.72 -10.29 -4.01
CA ALA A 113 -0.55 -9.88 -4.59
C ALA A 113 -0.52 -9.74 -6.13
N GLY A 114 0.65 -9.84 -6.78
CA GLY A 114 0.78 -9.62 -8.21
C GLY A 114 0.61 -8.15 -8.60
N THR A 115 1.14 -7.23 -7.79
CA THR A 115 1.08 -5.77 -7.99
C THR A 115 2.46 -5.14 -7.79
N SER A 116 2.54 -3.81 -7.71
CA SER A 116 3.75 -3.03 -7.47
C SER A 116 3.78 -2.38 -6.09
N PRO A 117 4.96 -2.03 -5.54
CA PRO A 117 5.09 -1.46 -4.19
C PRO A 117 4.31 -0.14 -3.98
N ASP A 118 4.12 0.67 -5.02
CA ASP A 118 3.30 1.89 -5.00
C ASP A 118 1.81 1.64 -4.77
N ARG A 119 1.34 0.40 -4.96
CA ARG A 119 -0.03 -0.04 -4.67
C ARG A 119 -0.14 -0.80 -3.34
N VAL A 120 0.87 -0.68 -2.48
CA VAL A 120 0.89 -1.28 -1.14
C VAL A 120 1.08 -0.21 -0.08
N ALA A 121 0.12 -0.16 0.85
CA ALA A 121 0.21 0.65 2.05
C ALA A 121 0.39 -0.26 3.27
N VAL A 122 1.44 0.01 4.05
CA VAL A 122 1.77 -0.71 5.29
C VAL A 122 1.76 0.28 6.44
N GLN A 123 0.97 0.00 7.46
CA GLN A 123 0.81 0.85 8.63
C GLN A 123 1.16 0.07 9.89
N SER A 124 1.75 0.77 10.86
CA SER A 124 1.94 0.25 12.21
C SER A 124 0.99 0.96 13.16
N LEU A 125 0.39 0.24 14.11
CA LEU A 125 -0.52 0.84 15.10
C LEU A 125 0.18 1.70 16.14
N HIS A 126 1.51 1.59 16.25
CA HIS A 126 2.30 2.31 17.23
C HIS A 126 1.98 1.92 18.68
N GLN A 127 1.69 0.64 18.92
CA GLN A 127 1.58 0.13 20.29
C GLN A 127 2.96 0.03 20.92
N HIS A 128 3.09 0.44 22.18
CA HIS A 128 4.39 0.53 22.85
C HIS A 128 4.87 -0.78 23.47
N ASP A 129 3.99 -1.76 23.67
CA ASP A 129 4.33 -3.13 24.07
C ASP A 129 4.50 -4.05 22.86
N ALA A 130 5.24 -3.56 21.86
CA ALA A 130 5.40 -4.21 20.57
C ALA A 130 6.83 -4.05 20.02
N PRO A 131 7.26 -4.90 19.09
CA PRO A 131 8.59 -4.81 18.48
C PRO A 131 8.66 -3.67 17.45
N HIS A 132 9.89 -3.26 17.11
CA HIS A 132 10.21 -2.32 16.02
C HIS A 132 11.01 -3.06 14.96
N ALA A 133 10.56 -3.03 13.70
CA ALA A 133 11.33 -3.54 12.58
C ALA A 133 12.05 -2.39 11.85
N ASP A 134 13.37 -2.49 11.72
CA ASP A 134 14.19 -1.58 10.90
C ASP A 134 15.45 -2.32 10.42
N PHE A 135 15.44 -2.76 9.15
CA PHE A 135 16.54 -3.51 8.57
C PHE A 135 17.75 -2.64 8.23
N THR A 136 17.57 -1.32 8.13
CA THR A 136 18.69 -0.40 7.98
C THR A 136 19.45 -0.29 9.30
N ALA A 137 18.74 -0.10 10.40
CA ALA A 137 19.36 -0.09 11.73
C ALA A 137 20.01 -1.45 12.07
N GLU A 138 19.36 -2.55 11.70
CA GLU A 138 19.94 -3.90 11.80
C GLU A 138 21.31 -3.98 11.12
N ASN A 139 21.41 -3.52 9.88
CA ASN A 139 22.65 -3.57 9.10
C ASN A 139 23.74 -2.68 9.71
N VAL A 140 23.41 -1.45 10.10
CA VAL A 140 24.37 -0.53 10.74
C VAL A 140 24.94 -1.14 12.03
N ILE A 141 24.11 -1.77 12.87
CA ILE A 141 24.59 -2.43 14.10
C ILE A 141 25.54 -3.57 13.78
N LYS A 142 25.23 -4.39 12.76
CA LYS A 142 26.08 -5.49 12.31
C LYS A 142 27.42 -4.98 11.77
N GLU A 143 27.41 -3.94 10.93
CA GLU A 143 28.60 -3.33 10.35
C GLU A 143 29.53 -2.75 11.41
N LEU A 144 28.97 -2.10 12.43
CA LEU A 144 29.75 -1.53 13.54
C LEU A 144 30.25 -2.60 14.54
N GLY A 145 29.81 -3.86 14.41
CA GLY A 145 30.21 -4.94 15.30
C GLY A 145 29.76 -4.75 16.76
N VAL A 146 28.69 -3.99 17.00
CA VAL A 146 28.22 -3.66 18.35
C VAL A 146 27.48 -4.88 18.94
N ALA A 147 28.01 -5.41 20.04
CA ALA A 147 27.39 -6.51 20.78
C ALA A 147 26.27 -6.01 21.71
N GLY A 148 25.31 -6.88 22.02
CA GLY A 148 24.26 -6.63 23.03
C GLY A 148 23.08 -5.77 22.58
N VAL A 149 23.11 -5.25 21.35
CA VAL A 149 22.01 -4.46 20.76
C VAL A 149 21.15 -5.37 19.89
N HIS A 150 20.02 -5.81 20.43
CA HIS A 150 19.12 -6.75 19.74
C HIS A 150 17.75 -6.14 19.41
N ARG A 151 17.59 -4.82 19.58
CA ARG A 151 16.31 -4.12 19.34
C ARG A 151 15.83 -4.23 17.89
N PHE A 152 16.78 -4.31 16.95
CA PHE A 152 16.52 -4.36 15.51
C PHE A 152 16.90 -5.72 14.92
N ASP A 153 16.82 -6.79 15.71
CA ASP A 153 16.98 -8.15 15.17
C ASP A 153 15.87 -8.41 14.13
N GLY A 154 16.28 -8.57 12.87
CA GLY A 154 15.37 -8.72 11.74
C GLY A 154 14.82 -10.14 11.56
N ALA A 155 15.28 -11.13 12.33
CA ALA A 155 14.89 -12.53 12.14
C ALA A 155 13.38 -12.74 12.29
N PHE A 156 12.80 -12.28 13.40
CA PHE A 156 11.36 -12.40 13.64
C PHE A 156 10.52 -11.55 12.68
N PRO A 157 10.85 -10.26 12.42
CA PRO A 157 10.11 -9.49 11.42
C PRO A 157 10.07 -10.13 10.02
N ARG A 158 11.16 -10.76 9.57
CA ARG A 158 11.20 -11.47 8.28
C ARG A 158 10.32 -12.72 8.29
N GLN A 159 10.22 -13.43 9.41
CA GLN A 159 9.31 -14.58 9.54
C GLN A 159 7.85 -14.14 9.42
N VAL A 160 7.47 -13.04 10.08
CA VAL A 160 6.11 -12.49 9.99
C VAL A 160 5.81 -12.00 8.57
N LEU A 161 6.76 -11.35 7.90
CA LEU A 161 6.62 -10.96 6.49
C LEU A 161 6.40 -12.18 5.59
N ALA A 162 7.19 -13.24 5.74
CA ALA A 162 7.04 -14.47 4.97
C ALA A 162 5.67 -15.14 5.20
N ALA A 163 5.18 -15.13 6.45
CA ALA A 163 3.84 -15.62 6.78
C ALA A 163 2.74 -14.78 6.10
N ALA A 164 2.86 -13.45 6.11
CA ALA A 164 1.91 -12.55 5.46
C ALA A 164 1.90 -12.75 3.93
N VAL A 165 3.07 -12.92 3.31
CA VAL A 165 3.20 -13.27 1.88
C VAL A 165 2.47 -14.57 1.56
N ALA A 166 2.66 -15.62 2.37
CA ALA A 166 1.97 -16.89 2.19
C ALA A 166 0.45 -16.75 2.35
N ALA A 167 -0.01 -16.02 3.37
CA ALA A 167 -1.42 -15.79 3.63
C ALA A 167 -2.10 -14.97 2.52
N ILE A 168 -1.43 -13.96 1.96
CA ILE A 168 -1.92 -13.24 0.77
C ILE A 168 -2.15 -14.23 -0.36
N LYS A 169 -1.12 -14.98 -0.76
CA LYS A 169 -1.20 -15.94 -1.88
C LYS A 169 -2.34 -16.95 -1.70
N GLN A 170 -2.52 -17.45 -0.48
CA GLN A 170 -3.59 -18.38 -0.13
C GLN A 170 -4.99 -17.73 -0.17
N SER A 171 -5.11 -16.45 0.15
CA SER A 171 -6.39 -15.74 0.20
C SER A 171 -6.94 -15.31 -1.18
N LEU A 172 -6.07 -15.12 -2.18
CA LEU A 172 -6.46 -14.59 -3.49
C LEU A 172 -7.52 -15.43 -4.23
N PRO A 173 -7.45 -16.77 -4.27
CA PRO A 173 -8.48 -17.60 -4.90
C PRO A 173 -9.86 -17.44 -4.26
N ASP A 174 -9.91 -17.13 -2.97
CA ASP A 174 -11.14 -17.00 -2.16
C ASP A 174 -11.70 -15.56 -2.13
N ALA A 175 -11.16 -14.66 -2.98
CA ALA A 175 -11.58 -13.26 -3.03
C ALA A 175 -13.08 -13.12 -3.35
N ARG A 176 -13.82 -12.40 -2.51
CA ARG A 176 -15.27 -12.27 -2.59
C ARG A 176 -15.70 -10.98 -3.28
N PRO A 177 -16.82 -10.96 -4.02
CA PRO A 177 -17.38 -9.73 -4.58
C PRO A 177 -17.68 -8.69 -3.50
N VAL A 178 -17.23 -7.47 -3.71
CA VAL A 178 -17.63 -6.29 -2.93
C VAL A 178 -18.88 -5.72 -3.58
N THR A 179 -19.97 -5.64 -2.81
CA THR A 179 -21.25 -5.14 -3.33
C THR A 179 -21.50 -3.68 -2.97
N HIS A 180 -21.06 -3.25 -1.78
CA HIS A 180 -21.24 -1.92 -1.25
C HIS A 180 -20.04 -1.55 -0.38
N PHE A 181 -19.77 -0.24 -0.24
CA PHE A 181 -18.88 0.28 0.79
C PHE A 181 -19.64 1.36 1.58
N GLY A 182 -19.34 1.45 2.87
CA GLY A 182 -19.87 2.49 3.75
C GLY A 182 -18.71 3.26 4.37
N TYR A 183 -18.93 4.55 4.61
CA TYR A 183 -18.00 5.43 5.31
C TYR A 183 -18.75 6.20 6.39
N GLY A 184 -18.12 6.37 7.55
CA GLY A 184 -18.66 7.12 8.66
C GLY A 184 -17.55 7.89 9.36
N GLU A 185 -17.88 9.09 9.79
CA GLU A 185 -16.98 9.98 10.52
C GLU A 185 -17.71 10.50 11.76
N HIS A 186 -17.00 10.57 12.88
CA HIS A 186 -17.54 11.12 14.11
C HIS A 186 -16.45 11.78 14.96
N ALA A 187 -16.82 12.82 15.69
CA ALA A 187 -15.93 13.44 16.67
C ALA A 187 -15.77 12.51 17.88
N VAL A 188 -14.52 12.20 18.22
CA VAL A 188 -14.18 11.38 19.39
C VAL A 188 -13.60 12.30 20.47
N ALA A 189 -14.25 12.35 21.63
CA ALA A 189 -13.81 13.14 22.77
C ALA A 189 -13.33 12.23 23.92
N GLU A 190 -12.47 12.77 24.80
CA GLU A 190 -12.04 12.13 26.06
C GLU A 190 -11.23 10.83 25.94
N ILE A 191 -10.68 10.51 24.77
CA ILE A 191 -9.83 9.31 24.55
C ILE A 191 -8.34 9.66 24.42
N ALA A 192 -8.02 10.86 23.94
CA ALA A 192 -6.65 11.32 23.75
C ALA A 192 -6.45 12.72 24.34
N SER A 193 -5.21 13.00 24.73
CA SER A 193 -4.80 14.33 25.20
C SER A 193 -3.49 14.74 24.52
N ASN A 194 -3.34 16.04 24.28
CA ASN A 194 -2.08 16.59 23.82
C ASN A 194 -1.07 16.60 24.97
N ARG A 195 0.02 15.85 24.83
CA ARG A 195 1.12 15.80 25.81
C ARG A 195 2.08 17.00 25.76
N ARG A 196 1.79 17.99 24.92
CA ARG A 196 2.53 19.26 24.79
C ARG A 196 1.55 20.42 24.81
N LEU A 197 1.10 20.79 26.00
CA LEU A 197 0.17 21.91 26.19
C LEU A 197 0.97 23.21 26.15
N LEU A 198 0.59 24.13 25.26
CA LEU A 198 1.23 25.44 25.19
C LEU A 198 0.63 26.36 26.26
N GLY A 199 1.50 26.99 27.05
CA GLY A 199 1.14 28.06 27.97
C GLY A 199 0.83 29.37 27.23
N PRO A 200 0.35 30.40 27.95
CA PRO A 200 0.09 31.73 27.37
C PRO A 200 1.32 32.40 26.73
N ASP A 201 2.52 31.96 27.12
CA ASP A 201 3.82 32.38 26.57
C ASP A 201 4.24 31.60 25.32
N GLY A 202 3.42 30.65 24.85
CA GLY A 202 3.72 29.78 23.72
C GLY A 202 4.70 28.65 24.05
N MET A 203 5.07 28.46 25.32
CA MET A 203 6.00 27.42 25.75
C MET A 203 5.27 26.15 26.20
N VAL A 204 5.88 24.99 25.97
CA VAL A 204 5.33 23.69 26.41
C VAL A 204 5.40 23.59 27.94
N ARG A 205 4.30 23.18 28.58
CA ARG A 205 4.21 22.86 30.01
C ARG A 205 4.01 21.37 30.24
#